data_AF-A0A3M6CJ86-F1
#
_entry.id   AF-A0A3M6CJ86-F1
#
_cell.length_a   1.000
_cell.length_b   1.000
_cell.length_c   1.000
_cell.angle_alpha   90.00
_cell.angle_beta   90.00
_cell.angle_gamma   90.00
#
_symmetry.space_group_name_H-M   'P 1'
#
loop_
_entity.id
_entity.type
_entity.pdbx_description
1 polymer ?
#
loop_
_entity_poly.entity_id
_entity_poly.type
_entity_poly.pdbx_seq_one_letter_code
_entity_poly.pdbx_strand_id
1 'polypeptide(L)'
;MKINLISLCLLLALTACSKKDDEMPSKSQIDFAYERLKFQCSHESDVLQKPNEKSDILYKYALFLEKQKKEKNYDQIARFYRISAAYDHYKSATNLQNLLSSGRAKSPDPRKETIDLVEKYISQNVPSAYYDMGHYLEIGYGVKQDIPSSRAYFRRAADLGSPDAQYY
;
A
#
# COMPACT_ATOMS: atom_id res chain seq x y z
N MET A 1 -50.54 -31.33 -38.44
CA MET A 1 -49.16 -31.41 -38.94
C MET A 1 -48.21 -31.48 -37.75
N LYS A 2 -47.63 -32.66 -37.50
CA LYS A 2 -46.69 -32.89 -36.39
C LYS A 2 -45.37 -32.20 -36.72
N ILE A 3 -45.07 -31.13 -36.00
CA ILE A 3 -43.77 -30.45 -36.05
C ILE A 3 -42.76 -31.44 -35.48
N ASN A 4 -41.81 -31.87 -36.32
CA ASN A 4 -40.73 -32.79 -35.92
C ASN A 4 -39.81 -32.08 -34.93
N LEU A 5 -40.04 -32.33 -33.64
CA LEU A 5 -39.29 -31.79 -32.50
C LEU A 5 -37.77 -32.08 -32.59
N ILE A 6 -37.40 -33.10 -33.35
CA ILE A 6 -36.01 -33.51 -33.62
C ILE A 6 -35.28 -32.47 -34.50
N SER A 7 -36.00 -31.81 -35.41
CA SER A 7 -35.36 -30.85 -36.33
C SER A 7 -35.10 -29.47 -35.70
N LEU A 8 -35.84 -29.12 -34.64
CA LEU A 8 -35.66 -27.87 -33.90
C LEU A 8 -34.48 -27.94 -32.91
N CYS A 9 -34.19 -29.13 -32.35
CA CYS A 9 -33.05 -29.33 -31.45
C CYS A 9 -31.70 -29.32 -32.17
N LEU A 10 -31.63 -29.74 -33.45
CA LEU A 10 -30.40 -29.72 -34.25
C LEU A 10 -29.93 -28.31 -34.61
N LEU A 11 -30.85 -27.34 -34.74
CA LEU A 11 -30.53 -25.93 -34.99
C LEU A 11 -30.03 -25.21 -33.73
N LEU A 12 -30.45 -25.63 -32.53
CA LEU A 12 -30.01 -25.06 -31.25
C LEU A 12 -28.64 -25.60 -30.78
N ALA A 13 -28.18 -26.72 -31.33
CA ALA A 13 -26.87 -27.30 -30.99
C ALA A 13 -25.69 -26.63 -31.72
N LEU A 14 -25.93 -25.89 -32.80
CA LEU A 14 -24.88 -25.20 -33.57
C LEU A 14 -24.52 -23.81 -33.03
N THR A 15 -25.31 -23.25 -32.11
CA THR A 15 -25.05 -21.95 -31.48
C THR A 15 -24.39 -22.07 -30.11
N ALA A 16 -24.16 -23.28 -29.61
CA ALA A 16 -23.62 -23.54 -28.28
C ALA A 16 -22.17 -24.02 -28.36
N CYS A 17 -21.25 -23.20 -28.89
CA CYS A 17 -19.81 -23.18 -28.56
C CYS A 17 -19.10 -22.15 -29.46
N SER A 18 -19.28 -20.85 -29.19
CA SER A 18 -18.23 -19.87 -29.50
C SER A 18 -17.58 -19.52 -28.16
N LYS A 19 -16.67 -20.37 -27.70
CA LYS A 19 -15.60 -19.86 -26.85
C LYS A 19 -14.85 -18.89 -27.75
N LYS A 20 -14.81 -17.60 -27.40
CA LYS A 20 -13.71 -16.76 -27.85
C LYS A 20 -12.46 -17.52 -27.41
N ASP A 21 -11.71 -18.05 -28.37
CA ASP A 21 -10.38 -18.54 -28.08
C ASP A 21 -9.64 -17.35 -27.47
N ASP A 22 -9.29 -17.44 -26.18
CA ASP A 22 -8.37 -16.48 -25.57
C ASP A 22 -7.03 -16.68 -26.30
N GLU A 23 -6.84 -15.90 -27.36
CA GLU A 23 -5.68 -15.95 -28.23
C GLU A 23 -4.42 -15.84 -27.36
N MET A 24 -3.50 -16.81 -27.47
CA MET A 24 -2.30 -16.81 -26.66
C MET A 24 -1.53 -15.49 -26.86
N PRO A 25 -1.01 -14.87 -25.80
CA PRO A 25 -0.20 -13.67 -25.93
C PRO A 25 0.95 -13.88 -26.90
N SER A 26 1.15 -12.94 -27.82
CA SER A 26 2.29 -12.94 -28.73
C SER A 26 3.60 -12.92 -27.95
N LYS A 27 4.68 -13.43 -28.56
CA LYS A 27 6.02 -13.36 -27.99
C LYS A 27 6.38 -11.95 -27.50
N SER A 28 6.03 -10.92 -28.27
CA SER A 28 6.28 -9.52 -27.90
C SER A 28 5.58 -9.09 -26.60
N GLN A 29 4.35 -9.56 -26.38
CA GLN A 29 3.59 -9.26 -25.16
C GLN A 29 4.18 -9.99 -23.95
N ILE A 30 4.66 -11.22 -24.16
CA ILE A 30 5.34 -12.01 -23.14
C ILE A 30 6.67 -11.36 -22.77
N ASP A 31 7.50 -11.00 -23.75
CA ASP A 31 8.79 -10.35 -23.54
C ASP A 31 8.61 -9.01 -22.79
N PHE A 32 7.63 -8.20 -23.20
CA PHE A 32 7.28 -6.96 -22.50
C PHE A 32 6.86 -7.19 -21.03
N ALA A 33 6.07 -8.24 -20.77
CA ALA A 33 5.67 -8.59 -19.41
C ALA A 33 6.90 -8.99 -18.56
N TYR A 34 7.80 -9.82 -19.10
CA TYR A 34 9.02 -10.21 -18.40
C TYR A 34 9.94 -9.02 -18.10
N GLU A 35 10.10 -8.08 -19.02
CA GLU A 35 10.86 -6.85 -18.77
C GLU A 35 10.29 -6.04 -17.61
N ARG A 36 8.97 -5.92 -17.50
CA ARG A 36 8.32 -5.22 -16.39
C ARG A 36 8.38 -5.97 -15.06
N LEU A 37 8.55 -7.29 -15.10
CA LEU A 37 8.68 -8.13 -13.91
C LEU A 37 10.11 -8.17 -13.37
N LYS A 38 11.11 -7.71 -14.13
CA LYS A 38 12.49 -7.60 -13.64
C LYS A 38 12.49 -6.77 -12.36
N PHE A 39 13.05 -7.36 -11.31
CA PHE A 39 13.27 -6.66 -10.06
C PHE A 39 14.69 -6.13 -10.04
N GLN A 40 14.83 -4.83 -9.78
CA GLN A 40 16.11 -4.18 -9.53
C GLN A 40 16.14 -3.78 -8.06
N CYS A 41 17.18 -4.21 -7.35
CA CYS A 41 17.37 -3.78 -5.97
C CYS A 41 17.65 -2.27 -5.96
N SER A 42 16.79 -1.53 -5.26
CA SER A 42 16.90 -0.09 -4.98
C SER A 42 16.86 0.12 -3.47
N HIS A 43 17.38 1.24 -2.98
CA HIS A 43 17.29 1.57 -1.58
C HIS A 43 16.36 2.76 -1.37
N GLU A 44 15.55 2.71 -0.32
CA GLU A 44 14.66 3.81 0.05
C GLU A 44 15.42 5.15 0.18
N SER A 45 16.68 5.12 0.62
CA SER A 45 17.54 6.31 0.67
C SER A 45 17.80 6.98 -0.67
N ASP A 46 17.67 6.27 -1.79
CA ASP A 46 18.01 6.75 -3.12
C ASP A 46 16.98 7.75 -3.66
N VAL A 47 15.74 7.70 -3.14
CA VAL A 47 14.61 8.52 -3.60
C VAL A 47 14.12 9.52 -2.56
N LEU A 48 14.61 9.42 -1.32
CA LEU A 48 14.15 10.25 -0.21
C LEU A 48 14.96 11.53 -0.05
N GLN A 49 14.25 12.60 0.28
CA GLN A 49 14.87 13.85 0.72
C GLN A 49 15.35 13.72 2.17
N LYS A 50 16.44 14.43 2.48
CA LYS A 50 16.92 14.57 3.85
C LYS A 50 15.85 15.27 4.69
N PRO A 51 15.47 14.72 5.87
CA PRO A 51 14.52 15.38 6.75
C PRO A 51 14.97 16.77 7.18
N ASN A 52 14.00 17.67 7.37
CA ASN A 52 14.25 18.96 7.98
C ASN A 52 14.85 18.78 9.39
N GLU A 53 15.84 19.60 9.76
CA GLU A 53 16.51 19.48 11.06
C GLU A 53 15.53 19.58 12.24
N LYS A 54 14.57 20.50 12.18
CA LYS A 54 13.57 20.68 13.25
C LYS A 54 12.67 19.46 13.37
N SER A 55 12.28 18.85 12.25
CA SER A 55 11.45 17.65 12.28
C SER A 55 12.25 16.45 12.78
N ASP A 56 13.50 16.30 12.37
CA ASP A 56 14.40 15.23 12.86
C ASP A 56 14.64 15.33 14.38
N ILE A 57 14.79 16.54 14.94
CA ILE A 57 14.88 16.74 16.39
C ILE A 57 13.60 16.25 17.09
N LEU A 58 12.42 16.61 16.58
CA LEU A 58 11.14 16.19 17.16
C LEU A 58 10.95 14.67 17.07
N TYR A 59 11.31 14.07 15.93
CA TYR A 59 11.31 12.63 15.74
C TYR A 59 12.22 11.92 16.76
N LYS A 60 13.46 12.38 16.89
CA LYS A 60 14.44 11.81 17.84
C LYS A 60 13.97 11.96 19.28
N TYR A 61 13.36 13.08 19.63
CA TYR A 61 12.80 13.28 20.96
C TYR A 61 11.63 12.35 21.25
N ALA A 62 10.71 12.16 20.29
CA ALA A 62 9.62 11.19 20.40
C ALA A 62 10.15 9.76 20.59
N LEU A 63 11.15 9.35 19.80
CA LEU A 63 11.84 8.07 19.97
C LEU A 63 12.49 7.92 21.34
N PHE A 64 13.13 8.98 21.84
CA PHE A 64 13.73 8.99 23.18
C PHE A 64 12.67 8.72 24.25
N LEU A 65 11.52 9.41 24.18
CA LEU A 65 10.40 9.18 25.11
C LEU A 65 9.87 7.75 25.02
N GLU A 66 9.76 7.19 23.81
CA GLU A 66 9.34 5.79 23.62
C GLU A 66 10.30 4.76 24.19
N LYS A 67 11.60 5.04 24.22
CA LYS A 67 12.62 4.12 24.74
C LYS A 67 12.74 4.11 26.26
N GLN A 68 12.07 5.03 26.95
CA GLN A 68 12.11 5.08 28.41
C GLN A 68 11.42 3.87 29.02
N LYS A 69 11.99 3.37 30.13
CA LYS A 69 11.46 2.21 30.87
C LYS A 69 10.24 2.53 31.73
N LYS A 70 10.00 3.81 32.02
CA LYS A 70 8.82 4.26 32.78
C LYS A 70 7.55 4.14 31.96
N GLU A 71 6.42 4.31 32.62
CA GLU A 71 5.13 4.46 31.94
C GLU A 71 5.20 5.61 30.92
N LYS A 72 4.69 5.33 29.72
CA LYS A 72 4.81 6.20 28.56
C LYS A 72 3.52 6.95 28.33
N ASN A 73 3.63 8.27 28.17
CA ASN A 73 2.51 9.08 27.70
C ASN A 73 2.48 9.07 26.17
N TYR A 74 1.75 8.11 25.60
CA TYR A 74 1.65 7.97 24.14
C TYR A 74 0.95 9.15 23.46
N ASP A 75 0.04 9.86 24.14
CA ASP A 75 -0.56 11.09 23.60
C ASP A 75 0.49 12.20 23.43
N GLN A 76 1.44 12.31 24.37
CA GLN A 76 2.57 13.24 24.27
C GLN A 76 3.53 12.83 23.15
N ILE A 77 3.87 11.55 23.03
CA ILE A 77 4.72 11.03 21.97
C ILE A 77 4.09 11.28 20.60
N ALA A 78 2.81 10.93 20.44
CA ALA A 78 2.06 11.14 19.21
C ALA A 78 1.99 12.63 18.82
N ARG A 79 1.92 13.55 19.79
CA ARG A 79 2.01 14.99 19.50
C ARG A 79 3.32 15.36 18.80
N PHE A 80 4.45 14.84 19.27
CA PHE A 80 5.75 15.10 18.62
C PHE A 80 5.81 14.51 17.22
N TYR A 81 5.30 13.30 17.03
CA TYR A 81 5.22 12.72 15.69
C TYR A 81 4.29 13.48 14.75
N ARG A 82 3.13 13.97 15.22
CA ARG A 82 2.23 14.81 14.41
C ARG A 82 2.94 16.06 13.91
N ILE A 83 3.63 16.77 14.79
CA ILE A 83 4.37 17.98 14.41
C ILE A 83 5.50 17.60 13.45
N SER A 84 6.31 16.60 13.78
CA SER A 84 7.41 16.14 12.93
C SER A 84 6.94 15.69 11.54
N ALA A 85 5.85 14.94 11.44
CA ALA A 85 5.25 14.49 10.20
C ALA A 85 4.58 15.64 9.41
N ALA A 86 4.13 16.70 10.08
CA ALA A 86 3.67 17.91 9.40
C ALA A 86 4.82 18.61 8.67
N TYR A 87 6.05 18.51 9.19
CA TYR A 87 7.30 18.98 8.58
C TYR A 87 8.04 17.87 7.82
N ASP A 88 7.28 17.03 7.11
CA ASP A 88 7.72 16.03 6.13
C ASP A 88 8.69 14.94 6.64
N HIS A 89 8.64 14.64 7.94
CA HIS A 89 9.38 13.51 8.49
C HIS A 89 8.61 12.18 8.36
N TYR A 90 8.81 11.48 7.26
CA TYR A 90 8.06 10.24 6.95
C TYR A 90 8.12 9.16 8.05
N LYS A 91 9.28 8.94 8.69
CA LYS A 91 9.37 7.97 9.80
C LYS A 91 8.51 8.34 11.02
N SER A 92 8.26 9.63 11.23
CA SER A 92 7.34 10.07 12.29
C SER A 92 5.91 9.74 11.92
N ALA A 93 5.56 9.83 10.64
CA ALA A 93 4.25 9.43 10.16
C ALA A 93 4.03 7.93 10.38
N THR A 94 4.94 7.06 9.94
CA THR A 94 4.84 5.60 10.17
C THR A 94 4.77 5.26 11.67
N ASN A 95 5.57 5.91 12.52
CA ASN A 95 5.47 5.69 13.97
C ASN A 95 4.13 6.18 14.55
N LEU A 96 3.61 7.31 14.09
CA LEU A 96 2.30 7.81 14.51
C LEU A 96 1.18 6.86 14.08
N GLN A 97 1.20 6.36 12.85
CA GLN A 97 0.26 5.37 12.34
C GLN A 97 0.21 4.14 13.26
N ASN A 98 1.37 3.64 13.71
CA ASN A 98 1.44 2.53 14.67
C ASN A 98 0.79 2.86 16.02
N LEU A 99 0.96 4.08 16.54
CA LEU A 99 0.31 4.50 17.78
C LEU A 99 -1.21 4.67 17.63
N LEU A 100 -1.67 5.16 16.48
CA LEU A 100 -3.09 5.35 16.17
C LEU A 100 -3.81 4.02 15.94
N SER A 101 -3.24 3.14 15.11
CA SER A 101 -3.83 1.86 14.75
C SER A 101 -3.91 0.89 15.93
N SER A 102 -2.93 0.95 16.85
CA SER A 102 -2.94 0.18 18.10
C SER A 102 -3.76 0.82 19.24
N GLY A 103 -4.41 1.96 19.00
CA GLY A 103 -5.22 2.67 20.00
C GLY A 103 -4.43 3.24 21.17
N ARG A 104 -3.10 3.36 21.05
CA ARG A 104 -2.23 3.90 22.11
C ARG A 104 -2.27 5.41 22.18
N ALA A 105 -2.52 6.08 21.06
CA ALA A 105 -2.66 7.53 20.99
C ALA A 105 -4.10 7.93 20.63
N LYS A 106 -4.59 8.99 21.27
CA LYS A 106 -5.92 9.53 20.99
C LYS A 106 -5.96 10.24 19.65
N SER A 107 -7.06 10.03 18.95
CA SER A 107 -7.47 10.76 17.76
C SER A 107 -9.00 10.75 17.68
N PRO A 108 -9.64 11.83 17.21
CA PRO A 108 -11.08 11.82 16.94
C PRO A 108 -11.47 10.76 15.89
N ASP A 109 -10.59 10.52 14.92
CA ASP A 109 -10.73 9.47 13.92
C ASP A 109 -9.35 8.89 13.56
N PRO A 110 -8.89 7.86 14.29
CA PRO A 110 -7.56 7.29 14.09
C PRO A 110 -7.40 6.63 12.72
N ARG A 111 -8.48 6.08 12.15
CA ARG A 111 -8.46 5.47 10.81
C ARG A 111 -8.24 6.53 9.75
N LYS A 112 -9.02 7.60 9.80
CA LYS A 112 -8.87 8.71 8.86
C LYS A 112 -7.50 9.37 8.98
N GLU A 113 -7.05 9.69 10.20
CA GLU A 113 -5.74 10.31 10.40
C GLU A 113 -4.60 9.44 9.87
N THR A 114 -4.68 8.12 10.06
CA THR A 114 -3.71 7.16 9.53
C THR A 114 -3.67 7.20 8.00
N ILE A 115 -4.83 7.14 7.33
CA ILE A 115 -4.89 7.17 5.86
C ILE A 115 -4.46 8.52 5.29
N ASP A 116 -4.85 9.64 5.91
CA ASP A 116 -4.43 10.97 5.50
C ASP A 116 -2.89 11.12 5.53
N LEU A 117 -2.22 10.52 6.53
CA LEU A 117 -0.75 10.46 6.59
C LEU A 117 -0.17 9.64 5.44
N VAL A 118 -0.72 8.45 5.19
CA VAL A 118 -0.25 7.56 4.12
C VAL A 118 -0.39 8.23 2.75
N GLU A 119 -1.55 8.82 2.46
CA GLU A 119 -1.80 9.54 1.21
C GLU A 119 -0.85 10.74 1.03
N LYS A 120 -0.61 11.51 2.10
CA LYS A 120 0.37 12.60 2.09
C LYS A 120 1.74 12.08 1.63
N TYR A 121 2.25 11.01 2.22
CA TYR A 121 3.61 10.54 1.93
C TYR A 121 3.71 9.75 0.62
N ILE A 122 2.62 9.13 0.15
CA ILE A 122 2.51 8.64 -1.23
C ILE A 122 2.67 9.79 -2.23
N SER A 123 2.02 10.94 -1.98
CA SER A 123 2.15 12.12 -2.86
C SER A 123 3.57 12.66 -2.94
N GLN A 124 4.42 12.34 -1.95
CA GLN A 124 5.84 12.69 -1.89
C GLN A 124 6.76 11.56 -2.39
N ASN A 125 6.21 10.48 -2.94
CA ASN A 125 6.93 9.29 -3.38
C ASN A 125 7.76 8.59 -2.28
N VAL A 126 7.32 8.64 -1.03
CA VAL A 126 7.98 7.89 0.05
C VAL A 126 7.71 6.38 -0.13
N PRO A 127 8.74 5.53 -0.27
CA PRO A 127 8.56 4.10 -0.53
C PRO A 127 7.77 3.38 0.56
N SER A 128 8.09 3.62 1.83
CA SER A 128 7.36 3.03 2.97
C SER A 128 5.88 3.39 2.99
N ALA A 129 5.47 4.56 2.48
CA ALA A 129 4.06 4.94 2.48
C ALA A 129 3.23 4.12 1.47
N TYR A 130 3.82 3.71 0.35
CA TYR A 130 3.17 2.75 -0.54
C TYR A 130 3.01 1.39 0.14
N TYR A 131 4.01 0.95 0.91
CA TYR A 131 3.91 -0.26 1.72
C TYR A 131 2.79 -0.16 2.76
N ASP A 132 2.73 0.96 3.50
CA ASP A 132 1.70 1.23 4.50
C ASP A 132 0.28 1.14 3.89
N MET A 133 0.05 1.76 2.71
CA MET A 133 -1.23 1.65 1.99
C MET A 133 -1.53 0.22 1.55
N GLY A 134 -0.51 -0.50 1.04
CA GLY A 134 -0.64 -1.90 0.69
C GLY A 134 -1.16 -2.72 1.87
N HIS A 135 -0.57 -2.54 3.04
CA HIS A 135 -0.99 -3.22 4.26
C HIS A 135 -2.43 -2.84 4.66
N TYR A 136 -2.78 -1.55 4.62
CA TYR A 136 -4.13 -1.11 4.97
C TYR A 136 -5.21 -1.56 3.99
N LEU A 137 -4.89 -1.72 2.71
CA LEU A 137 -5.77 -2.33 1.72
C LEU A 137 -5.96 -3.83 1.96
N GLU A 138 -4.96 -4.56 2.48
CA GLU A 138 -5.15 -5.98 2.82
C GLU A 138 -6.06 -6.18 4.02
N ILE A 139 -5.97 -5.31 5.03
CA ILE A 139 -6.73 -5.48 6.27
C ILE A 139 -8.02 -4.64 6.31
N GLY A 140 -8.20 -3.74 5.34
CA GLY A 140 -9.36 -2.83 5.28
C GLY A 140 -9.38 -1.79 6.41
N TYR A 141 -8.23 -1.29 6.86
CA TYR A 141 -8.16 -0.29 7.93
C TYR A 141 -8.26 1.12 7.36
N GLY A 142 -9.39 1.78 7.57
CA GLY A 142 -9.62 3.16 7.07
C GLY A 142 -9.91 3.26 5.57
N VAL A 143 -9.67 2.17 4.83
CA VAL A 143 -10.02 1.99 3.42
C VAL A 143 -10.83 0.70 3.23
N LYS A 144 -11.53 0.57 2.10
CA LYS A 144 -12.16 -0.70 1.73
C LYS A 144 -11.06 -1.72 1.43
N GLN A 145 -11.21 -2.93 1.97
CA GLN A 145 -10.29 -4.03 1.68
C GLN A 145 -10.23 -4.31 0.16
N ASP A 146 -9.01 -4.37 -0.38
CA ASP A 146 -8.73 -4.62 -1.79
C ASP A 146 -7.34 -5.25 -1.94
N ILE A 147 -7.31 -6.59 -1.83
CA ILE A 147 -6.07 -7.39 -1.92
C ILE A 147 -5.38 -7.25 -3.29
N PRO A 148 -6.09 -7.26 -4.44
CA PRO A 148 -5.46 -6.98 -5.73
C PRO A 148 -4.74 -5.63 -5.79
N SER A 149 -5.39 -4.55 -5.34
CA SER A 149 -4.77 -3.23 -5.33
C SER A 149 -3.57 -3.17 -4.37
N SER A 150 -3.68 -3.81 -3.20
CA SER A 150 -2.56 -3.91 -2.24
C SER A 150 -1.27 -4.44 -2.88
N ARG A 151 -1.36 -5.50 -3.70
CA ARG A 151 -0.18 -6.06 -4.38
C ARG A 151 0.49 -5.06 -5.33
N ALA A 152 -0.29 -4.20 -5.98
CA ALA A 152 0.25 -3.13 -6.81
C ALA A 152 1.00 -2.08 -5.97
N TYR A 153 0.47 -1.74 -4.80
CA TYR A 153 1.12 -0.85 -3.83
C TYR A 153 2.43 -1.43 -3.30
N PHE A 154 2.45 -2.71 -2.89
CA PHE A 154 3.68 -3.38 -2.47
C PHE A 154 4.71 -3.45 -3.58
N ARG A 155 4.30 -3.80 -4.80
CA ARG A 155 5.23 -3.80 -5.93
C ARG A 155 5.85 -2.41 -6.14
N ARG A 156 5.03 -1.35 -6.10
CA ARG A 156 5.51 0.03 -6.23
C ARG A 156 6.48 0.40 -5.11
N ALA A 157 6.18 0.02 -3.87
CA ALA A 157 7.05 0.25 -2.72
C ALA A 157 8.41 -0.46 -2.89
N ALA A 158 8.40 -1.72 -3.35
CA ALA A 158 9.61 -2.52 -3.57
C ALA A 158 10.48 -1.95 -4.70
N ASP A 159 9.86 -1.53 -5.80
CA ASP A 159 10.55 -0.88 -6.93
C ASP A 159 11.21 0.46 -6.49
N LEU A 160 10.61 1.16 -5.53
CA LEU A 160 11.14 2.39 -4.94
C LEU A 160 12.10 2.16 -3.76
N GLY A 161 12.37 0.91 -3.39
CA GLY A 161 13.41 0.59 -2.41
C GLY A 161 12.94 0.41 -0.97
N SER A 162 11.62 0.31 -0.73
CA SER A 162 11.10 -0.01 0.61
C SER A 162 11.59 -1.39 1.05
N PRO A 163 12.36 -1.50 2.15
CA PRO A 163 12.92 -2.78 2.58
C PRO A 163 11.84 -3.77 3.00
N ASP A 164 10.77 -3.29 3.64
CA ASP A 164 9.64 -4.13 4.04
C ASP A 164 8.93 -4.71 2.81
N ALA A 165 8.73 -3.90 1.76
CA ALA A 165 8.11 -4.37 0.52
C ALA A 165 9.01 -5.26 -0.34
N GLN A 166 10.34 -5.09 -0.28
CA GLN A 166 11.28 -5.99 -0.94
C GLN A 166 11.35 -7.37 -0.28
N TYR A 167 10.95 -7.45 0.99
CA TYR A 167 10.84 -8.70 1.73
C TYR A 167 9.45 -9.35 1.65
N TYR A 168 8.39 -8.55 1.49
CA TYR A 168 6.97 -8.94 1.50
C TYR A 168 6.60 -9.97 0.43
#